data_AF-A0A8J5NA81-F1
#
_entry.id   AF-A0A8J5NA81-F1
#
_cell.length_a   1.000
_cell.length_b   1.000
_cell.length_c   1.000
_cell.angle_alpha   90.00
_cell.angle_beta   90.00
_cell.angle_gamma   90.00
#
_symmetry.space_group_name_H-M   'P 1'
#
loop_
_entity.id
_entity.type
_entity.pdbx_description
1 polymer ?
#
loop_
_entity_poly.entity_id
_entity_poly.type
_entity_poly.pdbx_seq_one_letter_code
_entity_poly.pdbx_strand_id
1 'polypeptide(L)'
;MPPASRDAFRRFTGVVGQSPTEMVATCAEAQRFSGTATQDEAKFQEAREALASESRRFVTPSKLFVKSATESEDTLLQCLSTCMKLMLLMVDVTQQVVRHTTTPLPTQNVVVKVRDVATTYQSTVRAALCAGWTILP
;
A
#
# COMPACT_ATOMS: atom_id res chain seq x y z
N MET A 1 2.79 23.03 9.38
CA MET A 1 3.08 21.98 8.37
C MET A 1 3.75 22.61 7.15
N PRO A 2 5.02 22.29 6.89
CA PRO A 2 5.79 22.86 5.79
C PRO A 2 5.25 22.47 4.40
N PRO A 3 5.57 23.24 3.34
CA PRO A 3 5.04 23.01 2.00
C PRO A 3 5.39 21.63 1.43
N ALA A 4 6.65 21.21 1.59
CA ALA A 4 7.15 19.94 1.07
C ALA A 4 6.41 18.72 1.68
N SER A 5 6.20 18.75 2.99
CA SER A 5 5.40 17.76 3.71
C SER A 5 3.94 17.72 3.22
N ARG A 6 3.36 18.87 2.85
CA ARG A 6 1.96 18.95 2.35
C ARG A 6 1.84 18.33 0.99
N ASP A 7 2.80 18.59 0.12
CA ASP A 7 2.83 18.04 -1.23
C ASP A 7 3.08 16.53 -1.21
N ALA A 8 3.98 16.05 -0.35
CA ALA A 8 4.19 14.62 -0.14
C ALA A 8 2.91 13.93 0.37
N PHE A 9 2.22 14.52 1.35
CA PHE A 9 0.96 13.99 1.85
C PHE A 9 -0.14 13.98 0.78
N ARG A 10 -0.30 15.06 0.01
CA ARG A 10 -1.28 15.11 -1.08
C ARG A 10 -1.03 14.01 -2.11
N ARG A 11 0.23 13.84 -2.54
CA ARG A 11 0.62 12.77 -3.45
C ARG A 11 0.29 11.39 -2.87
N PHE A 12 0.53 11.18 -1.57
CA PHE A 12 0.17 9.95 -0.88
C PHE A 12 -1.33 9.68 -0.96
N THR A 13 -2.14 10.66 -0.56
CA THR A 13 -3.59 10.52 -0.51
C THR A 13 -4.21 10.27 -1.89
N GLY A 14 -3.68 10.90 -2.95
CA GLY A 14 -4.17 10.69 -4.32
C GLY A 14 -3.91 9.27 -4.80
N VAL A 15 -2.67 8.82 -4.71
CA VAL A 15 -2.25 7.48 -5.17
C VAL A 15 -2.96 6.36 -4.41
N VAL A 16 -3.05 6.50 -3.09
CA VAL A 16 -3.59 5.46 -2.20
C VAL A 16 -5.12 5.43 -2.18
N GLY A 17 -5.79 6.55 -2.48
CA GLY A 17 -7.26 6.57 -2.54
C GLY A 17 -7.83 5.90 -3.79
N GLN A 18 -7.15 6.06 -4.93
CA GLN A 18 -7.66 5.61 -6.22
C GLN A 18 -7.43 4.11 -6.43
N SER A 19 -6.19 3.65 -6.24
CA SER A 19 -5.82 2.32 -6.71
C SER A 19 -6.43 1.12 -5.96
N PRO A 20 -6.49 1.11 -4.61
CA PRO A 20 -7.09 -0.01 -3.87
C PRO A 20 -8.60 -0.17 -4.07
N THR A 21 -9.31 0.92 -4.36
CA THR A 21 -10.77 0.88 -4.61
C THR A 21 -11.08 0.26 -5.95
N GLU A 22 -10.31 0.62 -6.99
CA GLU A 22 -10.42 0.05 -8.33
C GLU A 22 -10.16 -1.47 -8.32
N MET A 23 -9.15 -1.92 -7.56
CA MET A 23 -8.85 -3.36 -7.43
C MET A 23 -10.01 -4.19 -6.86
N VAL A 24 -10.80 -3.62 -5.93
CA VAL A 24 -11.96 -4.33 -5.37
C VAL A 24 -13.03 -4.56 -6.44
N ALA A 25 -13.23 -3.61 -7.35
CA ALA A 25 -14.15 -3.75 -8.47
C ALA A 25 -13.64 -4.80 -9.47
N THR A 26 -12.35 -4.78 -9.82
CA THR A 26 -11.73 -5.76 -10.72
C THR A 26 -11.83 -7.20 -10.19
N CYS A 27 -11.68 -7.40 -8.88
CA CYS A 27 -11.92 -8.71 -8.25
C CYS A 27 -13.34 -9.25 -8.46
N ALA A 28 -14.34 -8.37 -8.40
CA ALA A 28 -15.74 -8.75 -8.60
C ALA A 28 -16.01 -9.18 -10.06
N GLU A 29 -15.28 -8.61 -11.02
CA GLU A 29 -15.38 -8.97 -12.43
C GLU A 29 -14.63 -10.28 -12.74
N ALA A 30 -13.44 -10.47 -12.16
CA ALA A 30 -12.62 -11.68 -12.33
C ALA A 30 -13.34 -12.97 -11.89
N GLN A 31 -14.35 -12.87 -11.01
CA GLN A 31 -15.22 -13.99 -10.61
C GLN A 31 -15.95 -14.66 -11.78
N ARG A 32 -16.05 -13.99 -12.95
CA ARG A 32 -16.84 -14.48 -14.10
C ARG A 32 -16.05 -15.30 -15.13
N PHE A 33 -14.72 -15.31 -15.07
CA PHE A 33 -13.87 -15.98 -16.05
C PHE A 33 -12.89 -16.94 -15.36
N SER A 34 -13.27 -18.21 -15.24
CA SER A 34 -12.35 -19.29 -14.84
C SER A 34 -12.15 -20.21 -16.04
N GLY A 35 -11.10 -19.97 -16.83
CA GLY A 35 -10.91 -20.61 -18.15
C GLY A 35 -9.53 -21.21 -18.46
N THR A 36 -8.46 -20.93 -17.70
CA THR A 36 -7.08 -21.36 -18.03
C THR A 36 -6.25 -21.75 -16.80
N ALA A 37 -6.70 -22.75 -16.05
CA ALA A 37 -6.31 -23.01 -14.66
C ALA A 37 -4.81 -23.25 -14.36
N THR A 38 -4.03 -23.90 -15.23
CA THR A 38 -2.67 -24.38 -14.85
C THR A 38 -1.57 -23.32 -14.97
N GLN A 39 -1.60 -22.47 -16.00
CA GLN A 39 -0.62 -21.39 -16.15
C GLN A 39 -0.91 -20.20 -15.22
N ASP A 40 -2.20 -19.97 -14.92
CA ASP A 40 -2.61 -18.92 -13.99
C ASP A 40 -2.26 -19.27 -12.54
N GLU A 41 -2.29 -20.55 -12.14
CA GLU A 41 -1.92 -20.97 -10.77
C GLU A 41 -0.45 -20.66 -10.42
N ALA A 42 0.49 -20.93 -11.33
CA ALA A 42 1.91 -20.64 -11.08
C ALA A 42 2.16 -19.13 -10.94
N LYS A 43 1.57 -18.32 -11.82
CA LYS A 43 1.65 -16.85 -11.77
C LYS A 43 0.95 -16.28 -10.55
N PHE A 44 -0.16 -16.88 -10.14
CA PHE A 44 -0.87 -16.52 -8.91
C PHE A 44 0.00 -16.75 -7.69
N GLN A 45 0.65 -17.91 -7.60
CA GLN A 45 1.52 -18.23 -6.47
C GLN A 45 2.74 -17.30 -6.43
N GLU A 46 3.38 -17.03 -7.57
CA GLU A 46 4.47 -16.06 -7.68
C GLU A 46 4.03 -14.67 -7.22
N ALA A 47 2.89 -14.17 -7.70
CA ALA A 47 2.35 -12.88 -7.30
C ALA A 47 2.00 -12.82 -5.80
N ARG A 48 1.48 -13.90 -5.22
CA ARG A 48 1.20 -13.98 -3.78
C ARG A 48 2.47 -13.94 -2.94
N GLU A 49 3.52 -14.64 -3.36
CA GLU A 49 4.81 -14.63 -2.68
C GLU A 49 5.49 -13.26 -2.76
N ALA A 50 5.44 -12.63 -3.94
CA ALA A 50 5.89 -11.26 -4.14
C ALA A 50 5.12 -10.29 -3.23
N LEU A 51 3.79 -10.39 -3.14
CA LEU A 51 2.98 -9.53 -2.27
C LEU A 51 3.37 -9.72 -0.80
N ALA A 52 3.60 -10.96 -0.36
CA ALA A 52 4.05 -11.24 0.99
C ALA A 52 5.45 -10.65 1.27
N SER A 53 6.35 -10.71 0.28
CA SER A 53 7.69 -10.10 0.35
C SER A 53 7.60 -8.58 0.50
N GLU A 54 6.86 -7.91 -0.39
CA GLU A 54 6.70 -6.45 -0.37
C GLU A 54 6.01 -5.98 0.92
N SER A 55 5.00 -6.72 1.40
CA SER A 55 4.35 -6.46 2.69
C SER A 55 5.35 -6.50 3.85
N ARG A 56 6.25 -7.48 3.88
CA ARG A 56 7.31 -7.57 4.91
C ARG A 56 8.30 -6.42 4.79
N ARG A 57 8.72 -6.08 3.56
CA ARG A 57 9.62 -4.95 3.29
C ARG A 57 9.03 -3.62 3.75
N PHE A 58 7.72 -3.44 3.64
CA PHE A 58 7.01 -2.23 4.07
C PHE A 58 7.05 -1.99 5.59
N VAL A 59 7.15 -3.04 6.40
CA VAL A 59 7.11 -2.92 7.88
C VAL A 59 8.27 -2.11 8.44
N THR A 60 9.49 -2.28 7.92
CA THR A 60 10.66 -1.59 8.46
C THR A 60 10.62 -0.08 8.17
N PRO A 61 10.42 0.38 6.91
CA PRO A 61 10.29 1.80 6.62
C PRO A 61 9.10 2.47 7.31
N SER A 62 7.97 1.78 7.46
CA SER A 62 6.80 2.35 8.16
C SER A 62 7.05 2.56 9.66
N LYS A 63 7.83 1.69 10.30
CA LYS A 63 8.32 1.91 11.67
C LYS A 63 9.29 3.11 11.75
N LEU A 64 10.25 3.18 10.83
CA LEU A 64 11.21 4.29 10.77
C LEU A 64 10.51 5.63 10.50
N PHE A 65 9.45 5.63 9.69
CA PHE A 65 8.60 6.79 9.47
C PHE A 65 7.97 7.31 10.77
N VAL A 66 7.37 6.42 11.58
CA VAL A 66 6.77 6.83 12.86
C VAL A 66 7.84 7.36 13.81
N LYS A 67 9.00 6.71 13.88
CA LYS A 67 10.11 7.15 14.72
C LYS A 67 10.64 8.53 14.32
N SER A 68 10.77 8.79 13.02
CA SER A 68 11.31 10.05 12.51
C SER A 68 10.38 11.25 12.70
N ALA A 69 9.10 11.03 13.02
CA ALA A 69 8.10 12.09 13.22
C ALA A 69 8.48 13.11 14.29
N THR A 70 9.31 12.73 15.26
CA THR A 70 9.79 13.60 16.35
C THR A 70 11.29 13.89 16.28
N GLU A 71 12.00 13.37 15.28
CA GLU A 71 13.47 13.48 15.20
C GLU A 71 13.92 14.49 14.13
N SER A 72 13.44 14.35 12.89
CA SER A 72 13.86 15.20 11.77
C SER A 72 12.85 15.14 10.62
N GLU A 73 12.51 16.31 10.05
CA GLU A 73 11.62 16.40 8.89
C GLU A 73 12.23 15.75 7.64
N ASP A 74 13.53 15.89 7.40
CA ASP A 74 14.19 15.28 6.25
C ASP A 74 14.12 13.74 6.30
N THR A 75 14.44 13.18 7.47
CA THR A 75 14.34 11.72 7.70
C THR A 75 12.90 11.24 7.56
N LEU A 76 11.93 12.02 8.05
CA LEU A 76 10.50 11.73 7.92
C LEU A 76 10.07 11.66 6.45
N LEU A 77 10.45 12.65 5.64
CA LEU A 77 10.14 12.70 4.21
C LEU A 77 10.80 11.57 3.42
N GLN A 78 12.05 11.22 3.75
CA GLN A 78 12.74 10.08 3.15
C GLN A 78 12.04 8.75 3.48
N CYS A 79 11.64 8.56 4.74
CA CYS A 79 10.89 7.38 5.16
C CYS A 79 9.52 7.32 4.45
N LEU A 80 8.81 8.45 4.34
CA LEU A 80 7.53 8.54 3.62
C LEU A 80 7.68 8.17 2.14
N SER A 81 8.70 8.71 1.46
CA SER A 81 8.98 8.39 0.06
C SER A 81 9.26 6.89 -0.14
N THR A 82 9.99 6.27 0.79
CA THR A 82 10.27 4.83 0.75
C THR A 82 8.98 4.02 0.96
N CYS A 83 8.16 4.40 1.93
CA CYS A 83 6.88 3.75 2.19
C CYS A 83 5.91 3.86 1.01
N MET A 84 5.85 5.03 0.35
CA MET A 84 5.07 5.22 -0.87
C MET A 84 5.45 4.25 -1.98
N LYS A 85 6.75 4.11 -2.26
CA LYS A 85 7.24 3.21 -3.31
C LYS A 85 6.85 1.77 -3.04
N LEU A 86 7.02 1.31 -1.81
CA LEU A 86 6.63 -0.05 -1.41
C LEU A 86 5.12 -0.26 -1.45
N MET A 87 4.32 0.74 -1.05
CA MET A 87 2.87 0.66 -1.13
C MET A 87 2.36 0.58 -2.58
N LEU A 88 2.98 1.34 -3.50
CA LEU A 88 2.73 1.25 -4.93
C LEU A 88 3.07 -0.14 -5.48
N LEU A 89 4.20 -0.72 -5.08
CA LEU A 89 4.57 -2.09 -5.45
C LEU A 89 3.58 -3.12 -4.91
N MET A 90 3.15 -2.99 -3.63
CA MET A 90 2.13 -3.88 -3.06
C MET A 90 0.82 -3.81 -3.86
N VAL A 91 0.42 -2.62 -4.29
CA VAL A 91 -0.77 -2.42 -5.12
C VAL A 91 -0.60 -3.08 -6.49
N ASP A 92 0.50 -2.83 -7.19
CA ASP A 92 0.78 -3.42 -8.51
C ASP A 92 0.80 -4.96 -8.45
N VAL A 93 1.51 -5.52 -7.47
CA VAL A 93 1.57 -6.97 -7.27
C VAL A 93 0.18 -7.52 -6.88
N THR A 94 -0.61 -6.77 -6.11
CA THR A 94 -2.00 -7.16 -5.82
C THR A 94 -2.83 -7.24 -7.10
N GLN A 95 -2.65 -6.32 -8.06
CA GLN A 95 -3.32 -6.41 -9.37
C GLN A 95 -2.92 -7.68 -10.11
N GLN A 96 -1.66 -8.12 -10.03
CA GLN A 96 -1.23 -9.41 -10.60
C GLN A 96 -1.90 -10.60 -9.90
N VAL A 97 -2.05 -10.56 -8.58
CA VAL A 97 -2.81 -11.58 -7.82
C VAL A 97 -4.27 -11.63 -8.29
N VAL A 98 -4.90 -10.48 -8.52
CA VAL A 98 -6.28 -10.41 -9.06
C VAL A 98 -6.34 -10.98 -10.47
N ARG A 99 -5.39 -10.60 -11.34
CA ARG A 99 -5.36 -11.01 -12.75
C ARG A 99 -5.23 -12.52 -12.94
N HIS A 100 -4.43 -13.17 -12.09
CA HIS A 100 -4.17 -14.60 -12.18
C HIS A 100 -5.00 -15.43 -11.20
N THR A 101 -6.00 -14.82 -10.54
CA THR A 101 -6.72 -15.49 -9.47
C THR A 101 -7.46 -16.73 -9.95
N THR A 102 -7.16 -17.85 -9.31
CA THR A 102 -7.95 -19.09 -9.38
C THR A 102 -8.88 -19.21 -8.16
N THR A 103 -8.71 -18.33 -7.17
CA THR A 103 -9.45 -18.31 -5.90
C THR A 103 -10.00 -16.90 -5.62
N PRO A 104 -11.12 -16.51 -6.27
CA PRO A 104 -11.60 -15.13 -6.25
C PRO A 104 -11.99 -14.62 -4.85
N LEU A 105 -12.61 -15.47 -4.02
CA LEU A 105 -13.02 -15.09 -2.66
C LEU A 105 -11.81 -14.83 -1.73
N PRO A 106 -10.82 -15.74 -1.61
CA PRO A 106 -9.57 -15.45 -0.91
C PRO A 106 -8.85 -14.21 -1.45
N THR A 107 -8.86 -14.01 -2.77
CA THR A 107 -8.20 -12.87 -3.41
C THR A 107 -8.86 -11.55 -3.06
N GLN A 108 -10.19 -11.50 -3.03
CA GLN A 108 -10.93 -10.32 -2.58
C GLN A 108 -10.54 -9.92 -1.15
N ASN A 109 -10.37 -10.90 -0.24
CA ASN A 109 -9.91 -10.64 1.13
C ASN A 109 -8.50 -10.04 1.18
N VAL A 110 -7.61 -10.46 0.27
CA VAL A 110 -6.26 -9.89 0.16
C VAL A 110 -6.33 -8.43 -0.31
N VAL A 111 -7.13 -8.12 -1.34
CA VAL A 111 -7.32 -6.73 -1.82
C VAL A 111 -7.84 -5.83 -0.69
N VAL A 112 -8.85 -6.30 0.05
CA VAL A 112 -9.39 -5.59 1.22
C VAL A 112 -8.30 -5.31 2.26
N LYS A 113 -7.45 -6.29 2.58
CA LYS A 113 -6.34 -6.09 3.52
C LYS A 113 -5.31 -5.08 3.03
N VAL A 114 -4.97 -5.07 1.75
CA VAL A 114 -4.04 -4.10 1.17
C VAL A 114 -4.62 -2.69 1.23
N ARG A 115 -5.92 -2.53 0.92
CA ARG A 115 -6.65 -1.26 1.13
C ARG A 115 -6.62 -0.82 2.59
N ASP A 116 -6.85 -1.73 3.52
CA ASP A 116 -6.87 -1.42 4.95
C ASP A 116 -5.48 -0.98 5.45
N VAL A 117 -4.41 -1.63 5.00
CA VAL A 117 -3.01 -1.18 5.25
C VAL A 117 -2.80 0.23 4.73
N ALA A 118 -3.23 0.51 3.50
CA ALA A 118 -3.02 1.80 2.86
C ALA A 118 -3.81 2.93 3.57
N THR A 119 -5.05 2.65 3.98
CA THR A 119 -5.92 3.55 4.73
C THR A 119 -5.38 3.81 6.14
N THR A 120 -4.90 2.76 6.81
CA THR A 120 -4.29 2.85 8.14
C THR A 120 -3.03 3.69 8.07
N TYR A 121 -2.14 3.42 7.12
CA TYR A 121 -0.92 4.19 6.95
C TYR A 121 -1.20 5.64 6.58
N GLN A 122 -2.24 5.93 5.78
CA GLN A 122 -2.68 7.32 5.54
C GLN A 122 -2.98 8.06 6.84
N SER A 123 -3.68 7.40 7.76
CA SER A 123 -4.02 7.95 9.07
C SER A 123 -2.78 8.14 9.93
N THR A 124 -1.83 7.19 9.89
CA THR A 124 -0.52 7.31 10.55
C THR A 124 0.29 8.48 10.00
N VAL A 125 0.35 8.66 8.68
CA VAL A 125 1.07 9.76 8.05
C VAL A 125 0.46 11.10 8.47
N ARG A 126 -0.87 11.22 8.44
CA ARG A 126 -1.57 12.41 8.94
C ARG A 126 -1.22 12.70 10.40
N ALA A 127 -1.25 11.69 11.26
CA ALA A 127 -0.94 11.84 12.68
C ALA A 127 0.52 12.27 12.92
N ALA A 128 1.47 11.64 12.24
CA ALA A 128 2.90 11.97 12.33
C ALA A 128 3.19 13.42 11.91
N LEU A 129 2.55 13.89 10.83
CA LEU A 129 2.69 15.26 10.33
C LEU A 129 2.05 16.30 11.26
N CYS A 130 0.96 15.94 11.96
CA CYS A 130 0.38 16.79 12.99
C CYS A 130 1.28 16.85 14.25
N ALA A 131 1.82 15.71 14.68
CA ALA A 131 2.64 15.59 15.88
C ALA A 131 3.97 16.35 15.78
N GLY A 132 4.64 16.28 14.62
CA GLY A 132 5.88 17.00 14.36
C GLY A 132 5.76 18.54 14.46
N TRP A 133 4.54 19.09 14.46
CA TRP A 133 4.30 20.54 14.53
C TRP A 133 3.89 21.03 15.93
N THR A 134 3.43 20.16 16.82
CA THR A 134 3.06 20.54 18.21
C THR A 134 4.23 20.62 19.18
N ILE A 135 5.46 20.29 18.76
CA ILE A 135 6.63 20.14 19.65
C ILE A 135 7.69 21.26 19.47
N LEU A 136 7.53 22.17 18.49
CA LEU A 136 8.37 23.38 18.46
C LEU A 136 7.68 24.54 19.19
N PRO A 137 8.35 25.18 20.19
CA PRO A 137 7.87 26.43 20.79
C PRO A 137 7.90 27.61 19.83
#